data_AF-A0A848ZPR3-F1
#
_entry.id   AF-A0A848ZPR3-F1
#
_cell.length_a   1.000
_cell.length_b   1.000
_cell.length_c   1.000
_cell.angle_alpha   90.00
_cell.angle_beta   90.00
_cell.angle_gamma   90.00
#
_symmetry.space_group_name_H-M   'P 1'
#
loop_
_entity.id
_entity.type
_entity.pdbx_description
1 polymer ?
#
loop_
_entity_poly.entity_id
_entity_poly.type
_entity_poly.pdbx_seq_one_letter_code
_entity_poly.pdbx_strand_id
1 'polypeptide(L)' 'MDYFAGIDVGSLSTEAVILDAHNGLVGYSIIQTGANSTDAAEEALDKA' A
#
# COMPACT_ATOMS: atom_id res chain seq x y z
N MET A 1 5.10 10.42 -15.94
CA MET A 1 4.51 11.08 -14.75
C MET A 1 4.86 10.15 -13.62
N ASP A 2 5.66 10.63 -12.68
CA ASP A 2 6.27 9.75 -11.68
C ASP A 2 5.28 9.55 -10.54
N TYR A 3 5.17 8.28 -10.11
CA TYR A 3 4.37 7.86 -8.99
C TYR A 3 5.26 7.14 -7.99
N PHE A 4 4.94 7.31 -6.71
CA PHE A 4 5.65 6.70 -5.61
C PHE A 4 4.67 5.86 -4.81
N ALA A 5 5.07 4.65 -4.45
CA ALA A 5 4.29 3.79 -3.56
C ALA A 5 5.01 3.63 -2.23
N GLY A 6 4.29 3.83 -1.13
CA GLY A 6 4.71 3.44 0.21
C GLY A 6 3.86 2.26 0.68
N ILE A 7 4.50 1.21 1.19
CA ILE A 7 3.83 0.04 1.75
C ILE A 7 4.32 -0.16 3.18
N ASP A 8 3.39 -0.19 4.14
CA ASP A 8 3.64 -0.51 5.54
C ASP A 8 2.98 -1.85 5.86
N VAL A 9 3.77 -2.84 6.29
CA VAL A 9 3.29 -4.19 6.58
C VAL A 9 3.36 -4.41 8.09
N GLY A 10 2.23 -4.18 8.76
CA GLY A 10 2.06 -4.40 10.19
C GLY A 10 1.63 -5.83 10.53
N SER A 11 1.53 -6.13 11.83
CA SER A 11 1.08 -7.44 12.32
C SER A 11 -0.43 -7.68 12.16
N LEU A 12 -1.22 -6.60 12.10
CA LEU A 12 -2.68 -6.65 11.99
C LEU A 12 -3.14 -6.20 10.61
N SER A 13 -2.61 -5.08 10.13
CA SER A 13 -2.96 -4.44 8.89
C SER A 13 -1.74 -4.20 8.00
N THR A 14 -2.02 -4.12 6.70
CA THR A 14 -1.05 -3.70 5.68
C THR A 14 -1.67 -2.56 4.91
N GLU A 15 -0.91 -1.48 4.78
CA GLU A 15 -1.32 -0.23 4.17
C GLU A 15 -0.47 0.05 2.93
N ALA A 16 -1.11 0.51 1.87
CA ALA A 16 -0.43 1.01 0.68
C ALA A 16 -0.94 2.42 0.35
N VAL A 17 -0.03 3.30 -0.05
CA VAL A 17 -0.33 4.67 -0.48
C VAL A 17 0.41 4.95 -1.78
N ILE A 18 -0.29 5.54 -2.75
CA ILE A 18 0.28 6.03 -4.00
C ILE A 18 0.25 7.56 -4.00
N LEU A 19 1.41 8.16 -4.24
CA LEU A 19 1.60 9.61 -4.36
C LEU A 19 2.02 9.99 -5.78
N ASP A 20 1.54 11.12 -6.28
CA ASP A 20 2.12 11.78 -7.45
C ASP A 20 3.39 12.59 -7.09
N ALA A 21 4.11 13.05 -8.10
CA ALA A 21 5.32 13.87 -7.95
C ALA A 21 5.11 15.23 -7.25
N HIS A 22 3.87 15.66 -7.05
CA HIS A 22 3.50 16.90 -6.35
C HIS A 22 2.98 16.64 -4.93
N ASN A 23 3.23 15.43 -4.40
CA ASN A 23 2.78 15.00 -3.08
C ASN A 23 1.25 14.94 -2.95
N GLY A 24 0.55 14.74 -4.07
CA GLY A 24 -0.87 14.45 -4.13
C GLY A 24 -1.15 12.97 -3.85
N LEU A 25 -2.08 12.68 -2.95
CA LEU A 25 -2.58 11.33 -2.71
C LEU A 25 -3.46 10.91 -3.89
N VAL A 26 -3.05 9.89 -4.64
CA VAL A 26 -3.78 9.40 -5.81
C VAL A 26 -4.49 8.06 -5.57
N GLY A 27 -4.04 7.30 -4.58
CA GLY A 27 -4.57 5.98 -4.24
C GLY A 27 -4.14 5.54 -2.85
N TYR A 28 -4.96 4.70 -2.22
CA TYR A 28 -4.62 4.07 -0.95
C TYR A 28 -5.45 2.82 -0.69
N SER A 29 -4.89 1.90 0.08
CA SER A 29 -5.62 0.75 0.60
C SER A 29 -5.19 0.42 2.03
N ILE A 30 -6.08 -0.25 2.74
CA ILE A 30 -5.82 -0.84 4.05
C ILE A 30 -6.47 -2.22 4.04
N ILE A 31 -5.68 -3.26 4.24
CA ILE A 31 -6.15 -4.64 4.34
C ILE A 31 -5.68 -5.27 5.65
N GLN A 32 -6.21 -6.43 5.99
CA GLN A 32 -5.67 -7.25 7.07
C GLN A 32 -4.43 -8.02 6.57
N THR A 33 -3.32 -8.02 7.33
CA THR A 33 -2.05 -8.65 6.89
C THR A 33 -2.16 -10.16 6.67
N GLY A 34 -2.99 -10.83 7.47
CA GLY A 34 -3.09 -12.29 7.41
C GLY A 34 -1.78 -12.99 7.78
N ALA A 35 -1.52 -14.15 7.18
CA ALA A 35 -0.43 -15.04 7.57
C ALA A 35 0.89 -14.83 6.80
N ASN A 36 0.86 -14.07 5.71
CA ASN A 36 2.01 -13.85 4.84
C ASN A 36 2.15 -12.35 4.53
N SER A 37 3.24 -11.77 5.02
CA SER A 37 3.54 -10.35 4.83
C SER A 37 3.78 -9.95 3.38
N THR A 38 4.30 -10.87 2.55
CA THR A 38 4.56 -10.58 1.13
C THR A 38 3.26 -10.54 0.35
N ASP A 39 2.39 -11.54 0.53
CA ASP A 39 1.08 -11.57 -0.13
C ASP A 39 0.24 -10.36 0.28
N ALA A 40 0.31 -9.95 1.55
CA ALA A 40 -0.37 -8.76 2.04
C ALA A 40 0.15 -7.46 1.41
N ALA A 41 1.47 -7.34 1.24
CA ALA A 41 2.08 -6.18 0.59
C ALA A 41 1.63 -6.06 -0.87
N GLU A 42 1.60 -7.18 -1.59
CA GLU A 42 1.14 -7.23 -2.98
C GLU A 42 -0.36 -6.91 -3.08
N GLU A 43 -1.21 -7.52 -2.24
CA GLU A 43 -2.66 -7.27 -2.23
C GLU A 43 -3.00 -5.83 -1.82
N ALA A 44 -2.25 -5.25 -0.88
CA ALA A 44 -2.42 -3.84 -0.52
C ALA A 44 -2.07 -2.94 -1.71
N LEU A 45 -0.96 -3.19 -2.40
CA LEU A 45 -0.57 -2.39 -3.56
C LEU A 45 -1.59 -2.51 -4.70
N ASP A 46 -2.11 -3.71 -4.96
CA ASP A 46 -3.10 -3.96 -6.03
C ASP A 46 -4.46 -3.26 -5.77
N LYS A 47 -4.80 -3.03 -4.49
CA LYS A 47 -6.05 -2.37 -4.09
C LYS A 47 -5.95 -0.85 -3.91
N ALA A 48 -4.74 -0.29 -3.96
CA ALA A 48 -4.49 1.13 -3.72
C ALA A 48 -4.81 1.98 -4.95
#